data_AF-W1V8A3-F1
#
_entry.id   AF-W1V8A3-F1
#
_cell.length_a   1.000
_cell.length_b   1.000
_cell.length_c   1.000
_cell.angle_alpha   90.00
_cell.angle_beta   90.00
_cell.angle_gamma   90.00
#
_symmetry.space_group_name_H-M   'P 1'
#
loop_
_entity.id
_entity.type
_entity.pdbx_description
1 polymer ?
#
loop_
_entity_poly.entity_id
_entity_poly.type
_entity_poly.pdbx_seq_one_letter_code
_entity_poly.pdbx_strand_id
1 'polypeptide(L)'
;NYDGSDICLNEEHQIFTRRADFPNLKNYIGKSLVVTDGLTLLGGDDKAGICEIMEALAYLVSHPEIKHGKIMCAFGPDEEIGTGADHFDVKQFPVDYAYTIDGESLGQLEYETFNAAGGTVILKGVSVHTGTAKGIMINCAKLAMQFDAFSIAAL
;
A
#
# COMPACT_ATOMS: atom_id res chain seq x y z
N ASN A 1 -1.83 -7.19 25.29
CA ASN A 1 -1.53 -8.58 25.68
C ASN A 1 -2.24 -9.57 24.77
N TYR A 2 -1.87 -9.57 23.49
CA TYR A 2 -2.32 -10.58 22.53
C TYR A 2 -1.76 -11.95 22.92
N ASP A 3 -2.60 -12.97 22.95
CA ASP A 3 -2.27 -14.31 23.47
C ASP A 3 -1.81 -15.28 22.37
N GLY A 4 -1.85 -14.87 21.11
CA GLY A 4 -1.54 -15.73 19.98
C GLY A 4 -2.72 -16.61 19.56
N SER A 5 -3.97 -16.28 19.91
CA SER A 5 -5.16 -16.92 19.35
C SER A 5 -5.65 -16.22 18.07
N ASP A 6 -6.60 -16.81 17.35
CA ASP A 6 -7.28 -16.10 16.27
C ASP A 6 -8.10 -14.93 16.84
N ILE A 7 -8.17 -13.82 16.11
CA ILE A 7 -8.87 -12.62 16.57
C ILE A 7 -10.25 -12.59 15.94
N CYS A 8 -11.30 -12.73 16.76
CA CYS A 8 -12.67 -12.46 16.33
C CYS A 8 -12.85 -10.95 16.17
N LEU A 9 -13.05 -10.49 14.94
CA LEU A 9 -13.36 -9.08 14.65
C LEU A 9 -14.87 -8.85 14.72
N ASN A 10 -15.63 -9.81 14.19
CA ASN A 10 -17.09 -9.75 14.16
C ASN A 10 -17.71 -11.15 14.27
N GLU A 11 -18.37 -11.44 15.39
CA GLU A 11 -19.00 -12.75 15.59
C GLU A 11 -20.27 -12.92 14.76
N GLU A 12 -21.09 -11.88 14.58
CA GLU A 12 -22.33 -11.94 13.80
C GLU A 12 -22.05 -12.31 12.33
N HIS A 13 -21.03 -11.69 11.75
CA HIS A 13 -20.64 -11.92 10.36
C HIS A 13 -19.57 -13.01 10.18
N GLN A 14 -19.14 -13.66 11.27
CA GLN A 14 -18.10 -14.68 11.27
C GLN A 14 -16.77 -14.21 10.65
N ILE A 15 -16.36 -12.98 10.98
CA ILE A 15 -15.12 -12.36 10.49
C ILE A 15 -14.02 -12.54 11.54
N PHE A 16 -12.93 -13.18 11.12
CA PHE A 16 -11.79 -13.50 11.97
C PHE A 16 -10.48 -13.18 11.26
N THR A 17 -9.53 -12.59 11.98
CA THR A 17 -8.13 -12.59 11.59
C THR A 17 -7.50 -13.87 12.11
N ARG A 18 -7.25 -14.83 11.21
CA ARG A 18 -6.72 -16.14 11.57
C ARG A 18 -5.20 -16.19 11.46
N ARG A 19 -4.55 -16.89 12.37
CA ARG A 19 -3.09 -17.10 12.33
C ARG A 19 -2.63 -17.94 11.15
N ALA A 20 -3.52 -18.77 10.60
CA ALA A 20 -3.24 -19.54 9.39
C ALA A 20 -3.09 -18.62 8.17
N ASP A 21 -3.89 -17.55 8.10
CA ASP A 21 -3.89 -16.58 7.02
C ASP A 21 -2.75 -15.54 7.20
N PHE A 22 -2.45 -15.20 8.46
CA PHE A 22 -1.43 -14.21 8.83
C PHE A 22 -0.38 -14.81 9.79
N PRO A 23 0.60 -15.59 9.29
CA PRO A 23 1.60 -16.26 10.13
C PRO A 23 2.50 -15.32 10.92
N ASN A 24 2.62 -14.05 10.51
CA ASN A 24 3.36 -13.00 11.20
C ASN A 24 2.74 -12.64 12.56
N LEU A 25 1.46 -12.93 12.81
CA LEU A 25 0.81 -12.68 14.11
C LEU A 25 1.56 -13.28 15.30
N LYS A 26 2.29 -14.39 15.10
CA LYS A 26 3.12 -15.02 16.13
C LYS A 26 4.19 -14.07 16.72
N ASN A 27 4.62 -13.07 15.96
CA ASN A 27 5.65 -12.12 16.36
C ASN A 27 5.11 -11.08 17.36
N TYR A 28 3.79 -10.94 17.47
CA TYR A 28 3.13 -9.91 18.29
C TYR A 28 2.52 -10.46 19.58
N ILE A 29 2.81 -11.71 19.94
CA ILE A 29 2.39 -12.28 21.23
C ILE A 29 2.92 -11.39 22.38
N GLY A 30 2.03 -11.06 23.32
CA GLY A 30 2.30 -10.15 24.42
C GLY A 30 2.15 -8.65 24.08
N LYS A 31 2.03 -8.27 22.80
CA LYS A 31 1.83 -6.87 22.40
C LYS A 31 0.37 -6.45 22.54
N SER A 32 0.10 -5.15 22.43
CA SER A 32 -1.27 -4.64 22.31
C SER A 32 -1.60 -4.50 20.83
N LEU A 33 -2.72 -5.08 20.41
CA LEU A 33 -3.21 -4.97 19.04
C LEU A 33 -4.40 -4.02 19.03
N VAL A 34 -4.40 -3.11 18.07
CA VAL A 34 -5.57 -2.30 17.71
C VAL A 34 -6.11 -2.90 16.42
N VAL A 35 -7.39 -3.25 16.43
CA VAL A 35 -8.06 -3.95 15.33
C VAL A 35 -9.39 -3.29 15.01
N THR A 36 -9.96 -3.61 13.86
CA THR A 36 -11.29 -3.15 13.44
C THR A 36 -12.39 -4.03 14.03
N ASP A 37 -13.64 -3.66 13.76
CA ASP A 37 -14.82 -4.51 13.96
C ASP A 37 -15.08 -5.46 12.78
N GLY A 38 -14.14 -5.58 11.84
CA GLY A 38 -14.23 -6.41 10.65
C GLY A 38 -15.07 -5.83 9.51
N LEU A 39 -15.76 -4.71 9.70
CA LEU A 39 -16.66 -4.12 8.69
C LEU A 39 -16.03 -2.94 7.94
N THR A 40 -14.88 -2.46 8.41
CA THR A 40 -14.14 -1.34 7.84
C THR A 40 -12.63 -1.59 7.90
N LEU A 41 -11.87 -0.75 7.21
CA LEU A 41 -10.42 -0.64 7.38
C LEU A 41 -10.10 0.10 8.69
N LEU A 42 -8.95 -0.20 9.27
CA LEU A 42 -8.48 0.50 10.47
C LEU A 42 -8.04 1.94 10.15
N GLY A 43 -7.43 2.12 8.98
CA GLY A 43 -6.69 3.32 8.62
C GLY A 43 -5.40 3.45 9.43
N GLY A 44 -4.76 2.33 9.79
CA GLY A 44 -3.42 2.33 10.38
C GLY A 44 -2.44 2.98 9.41
N ASP A 45 -2.48 2.55 8.17
CA ASP A 45 -2.00 3.29 7.00
C ASP A 45 -2.93 4.49 6.71
N ASP A 46 -2.49 5.76 6.81
CA ASP A 46 -1.25 6.25 7.46
C ASP A 46 -1.56 7.05 8.75
N LYS A 47 -2.69 6.77 9.41
CA LYS A 47 -3.03 7.51 10.66
C LYS A 47 -2.13 7.09 11.82
N ALA A 48 -1.49 5.91 11.77
CA ALA A 48 -0.49 5.50 12.73
C ALA A 48 0.75 6.42 12.61
N GLY A 49 1.27 6.63 11.41
CA GLY A 49 2.39 7.55 11.16
C GLY A 49 2.09 8.97 11.59
N ILE A 50 0.90 9.49 11.27
CA ILE A 50 0.44 10.80 11.75
C ILE A 50 0.45 10.87 13.28
N CYS A 51 -0.09 9.85 13.97
CA CYS A 51 -0.08 9.81 15.44
C CYS A 51 1.34 9.81 16.00
N GLU A 52 2.24 9.02 15.41
CA GLU A 52 3.65 8.91 15.82
C GLU A 52 4.40 10.23 15.65
N ILE A 53 4.21 10.92 14.53
CA ILE A 53 4.78 12.26 14.28
C ILE A 53 4.29 13.24 15.34
N MET A 54 2.98 13.30 15.57
CA MET A 54 2.39 14.26 16.51
C MET A 54 2.83 14.00 17.95
N GLU A 55 2.93 12.74 18.37
CA GLU A 55 3.43 12.37 19.69
C GLU A 55 4.91 12.70 19.85
N ALA A 56 5.75 12.42 18.84
CA ALA A 56 7.16 12.76 18.87
C ALA A 56 7.38 14.29 19.00
N LEU A 57 6.60 15.10 18.26
CA LEU A 57 6.66 16.55 18.37
C LEU A 57 6.21 17.05 19.75
N ALA A 58 5.11 16.51 20.28
CA ALA A 58 4.63 16.84 21.62
C ALA A 58 5.65 16.47 22.71
N TYR A 59 6.30 15.31 22.56
CA TYR A 59 7.35 14.85 23.45
C TYR A 59 8.56 15.79 23.44
N LEU A 60 9.06 16.16 22.26
CA LEU A 60 10.21 17.07 22.14
C LEU A 60 9.92 18.47 22.68
N VAL A 61 8.71 18.99 22.46
CA VAL A 61 8.28 20.29 23.02
C VAL A 61 8.22 20.25 24.55
N SER A 62 7.79 19.13 25.13
CA SER A 62 7.70 18.95 26.59
C SER A 62 9.04 18.61 27.26
N HIS A 63 10.06 18.23 26.50
CA HIS A 63 11.38 17.81 26.97
C HIS A 63 12.51 18.66 26.35
N PRO A 64 12.61 19.96 26.69
CA PRO A 64 13.58 20.90 26.08
C PRO A 64 15.07 20.60 26.40
N GLU A 65 15.33 19.68 27.32
CA GLU A 65 16.65 19.11 27.55
C GLU A 65 17.14 18.27 26.37
N ILE A 66 16.23 17.68 25.59
CA ILE A 66 16.55 16.94 24.37
C ILE A 66 16.88 17.95 23.28
N LYS A 67 18.16 18.04 22.92
CA LYS A 67 18.62 18.95 21.87
C LYS A 67 18.23 18.42 20.50
N HIS A 68 17.58 19.25 19.71
CA HIS A 68 17.22 18.97 18.33
C HIS A 68 17.36 20.23 17.47
N GLY A 69 17.50 20.03 16.16
CA GLY A 69 17.45 21.11 15.18
C GLY A 69 16.02 21.56 14.89
N LYS A 70 15.84 22.36 13.82
CA LYS A 70 14.51 22.64 13.29
C LYS A 70 13.94 21.35 12.70
N ILE A 71 12.75 20.96 13.16
CA ILE A 71 11.98 19.84 12.62
C ILE A 71 10.80 20.42 11.85
N MET A 72 10.55 19.91 10.66
CA MET A 72 9.38 20.24 9.87
C MET A 72 8.59 18.96 9.61
N CYS A 73 7.27 19.05 9.65
CA CYS A 73 6.35 17.96 9.31
C CYS A 73 5.35 18.46 8.27
N ALA A 74 4.89 17.56 7.41
CA ALA A 74 3.85 17.83 6.42
C ALA A 74 2.91 16.63 6.36
N PHE A 75 1.64 16.90 6.06
CA PHE A 75 0.60 15.89 5.90
C PHE A 75 -0.03 16.08 4.53
N GLY A 76 0.24 15.14 3.63
CA GLY A 76 -0.25 15.17 2.25
C GLY A 76 -1.64 14.55 2.11
N PRO A 77 -2.50 15.06 1.21
CA PRO A 77 -3.71 14.36 0.79
C PRO A 77 -3.39 13.30 -0.28
N ASP A 78 -4.36 12.44 -0.60
CA ASP A 78 -4.44 11.70 -1.87
C ASP A 78 -3.19 10.87 -2.27
N GLU A 79 -2.44 10.34 -1.30
CA GLU A 79 -1.33 9.41 -1.52
C GLU A 79 -1.82 8.15 -2.24
N GLU A 80 -2.86 7.51 -1.68
CA GLU A 80 -3.42 6.21 -2.10
C GLU A 80 -4.00 6.19 -3.53
N ILE A 81 -4.17 7.36 -4.15
CA ILE A 81 -4.60 7.50 -5.56
C ILE A 81 -3.48 8.00 -6.48
N GLY A 82 -2.25 8.03 -5.98
CA GLY A 82 -1.02 8.32 -6.72
C GLY A 82 -0.75 9.80 -6.96
N THR A 83 -1.43 10.71 -6.27
CA THR A 83 -1.31 12.17 -6.51
C THR A 83 -0.78 12.94 -5.31
N GLY A 84 -0.46 12.28 -4.20
CA GLY A 84 -0.14 12.97 -2.95
C GLY A 84 1.11 13.85 -3.00
N ALA A 85 2.04 13.57 -3.91
CA ALA A 85 3.24 14.38 -4.11
C ALA A 85 3.11 15.43 -5.24
N ASP A 86 2.08 15.35 -6.09
CA ASP A 86 1.96 16.16 -7.32
C ASP A 86 1.93 17.67 -7.04
N HIS A 87 1.38 18.05 -5.89
CA HIS A 87 1.22 19.44 -5.45
C HIS A 87 2.10 19.80 -4.25
N PHE A 88 3.05 18.95 -3.88
CA PHE A 88 3.96 19.21 -2.77
C PHE A 88 5.02 20.25 -3.15
N ASP A 89 4.88 21.49 -2.66
CA ASP A 89 5.86 22.55 -2.92
C ASP A 89 7.08 22.43 -2.00
N VAL A 90 8.13 21.79 -2.52
CA VAL A 90 9.42 21.61 -1.84
C VAL A 90 10.02 22.94 -1.38
N LYS A 91 9.75 24.07 -2.05
CA LYS A 91 10.26 25.38 -1.61
C LYS A 91 9.66 25.83 -0.28
N GLN A 92 8.46 25.35 0.06
CA GLN A 92 7.79 25.60 1.33
C GLN A 92 8.23 24.62 2.43
N PHE A 93 8.98 23.58 2.06
CA PHE A 93 9.53 22.56 2.96
C PHE A 93 11.07 22.49 2.87
N PRO A 94 11.79 23.56 3.27
CA PRO A 94 13.23 23.67 3.05
C PRO A 94 14.04 22.84 4.06
N VAL A 95 14.14 21.54 3.78
CA VAL A 95 14.96 20.56 4.53
C VAL A 95 15.92 19.85 3.57
N ASP A 96 17.03 19.34 4.09
CA ASP A 96 18.01 18.58 3.29
C ASP A 96 17.49 17.20 2.87
N TYR A 97 16.65 16.60 3.72
CA TYR A 97 16.02 15.29 3.53
C TYR A 97 14.76 15.18 4.41
N ALA A 98 13.88 14.25 4.05
CA ALA A 98 12.68 13.92 4.80
C ALA A 98 12.49 12.39 4.85
N TYR A 99 11.65 11.94 5.77
CA TYR A 99 11.25 10.55 5.92
C TYR A 99 9.73 10.48 5.91
N THR A 100 9.15 9.59 5.11
CA THR A 100 7.75 9.22 5.24
C THR A 100 7.65 8.24 6.42
N ILE A 101 6.67 8.45 7.29
CA ILE A 101 6.39 7.54 8.42
C ILE A 101 5.23 6.66 8.02
N ASP A 102 5.40 5.96 6.90
CA ASP A 102 4.34 5.23 6.19
C ASP A 102 4.82 3.80 5.87
N GLY A 103 5.42 3.18 6.89
CA GLY A 103 5.99 1.83 6.80
C GLY A 103 5.08 0.80 7.49
N GLU A 104 5.35 -0.48 7.27
CA GLU A 104 4.50 -1.54 7.78
C GLU A 104 4.98 -2.13 9.11
N SER A 105 6.29 -2.35 9.23
CA SER A 105 6.87 -3.20 10.28
C SER A 105 7.95 -2.51 11.09
N LEU A 106 8.04 -2.88 12.38
CA LEU A 106 9.06 -2.36 13.28
C LEU A 106 10.47 -2.65 12.74
N GLY A 107 11.27 -1.59 12.57
CA GLY A 107 12.65 -1.66 12.10
C GLY A 107 12.80 -1.69 10.58
N GLN A 108 11.70 -1.55 9.83
CA GLN A 108 11.74 -1.40 8.37
C GLN A 108 12.31 -0.04 7.99
N LEU A 109 13.14 -0.04 6.94
CA LEU A 109 13.68 1.14 6.30
C LEU A 109 13.77 0.87 4.80
N GLU A 110 13.05 1.67 4.02
CA GLU A 110 12.98 1.53 2.57
C GLU A 110 13.60 2.75 1.92
N TYR A 111 14.57 2.52 1.02
CA TYR A 111 15.28 3.56 0.29
C TYR A 111 15.50 3.20 -1.18
N GLU A 112 14.98 2.05 -1.62
CA GLU A 112 15.02 1.56 -2.99
C GLU A 112 13.60 1.37 -3.48
N THR A 113 13.34 1.69 -4.76
CA THR A 113 12.01 1.57 -5.37
C THR A 113 12.11 1.01 -6.79
N PHE A 114 10.98 0.58 -7.34
CA PHE A 114 10.89 0.13 -8.72
C PHE A 114 10.99 1.30 -9.71
N ASN A 115 11.51 1.01 -10.91
CA ASN A 115 11.23 1.83 -12.07
C ASN A 115 9.92 1.32 -12.69
N ALA A 116 8.90 2.18 -12.77
CA ALA A 116 7.58 1.81 -13.29
C ALA A 116 7.34 2.39 -14.68
N ALA A 117 6.72 1.59 -15.56
CA ALA A 117 6.26 2.04 -16.87
C ALA A 117 4.90 1.40 -17.20
N GLY A 118 3.95 2.20 -17.66
CA GLY A 118 2.66 1.74 -18.17
C GLY A 118 2.66 1.66 -19.70
N GLY A 119 2.01 0.64 -20.26
CA GLY A 119 1.85 0.47 -21.70
C GLY A 119 0.41 0.11 -22.07
N THR A 120 -0.08 0.62 -23.20
CA THR A 120 -1.38 0.25 -23.74
C THR A 120 -1.20 -0.38 -25.12
N VAL A 121 -1.66 -1.63 -25.28
CA VAL A 121 -1.62 -2.36 -26.55
C VAL A 121 -3.03 -2.48 -27.11
N ILE A 122 -3.24 -1.95 -28.31
CA ILE A 122 -4.53 -1.99 -28.99
C ILE A 122 -4.46 -3.03 -30.11
N LEU A 123 -5.17 -4.14 -29.94
CA LEU A 123 -5.25 -5.22 -30.93
C LEU A 123 -6.47 -5.07 -31.82
N LYS A 124 -6.25 -5.02 -33.14
CA LYS A 124 -7.32 -4.91 -34.14
C LYS A 124 -7.47 -6.21 -34.90
N GLY A 125 -8.67 -6.78 -34.87
CA GLY A 125 -9.04 -8.00 -35.55
C GLY A 125 -10.05 -7.76 -36.67
N VAL A 126 -10.59 -8.84 -37.20
CA VAL A 126 -11.60 -8.85 -38.27
C VAL A 126 -12.72 -9.79 -37.86
N SER A 127 -13.93 -9.26 -37.71
CA SER A 127 -15.12 -10.02 -37.32
C SER A 127 -15.98 -10.37 -38.53
N VAL A 128 -16.47 -11.61 -38.55
CA VAL A 128 -17.29 -12.18 -39.63
C VAL A 128 -18.15 -13.29 -39.02
N HIS A 129 -19.28 -13.62 -39.64
CA HIS A 129 -20.11 -14.75 -39.23
C HIS A 129 -19.28 -16.04 -39.11
N THR A 130 -19.36 -16.72 -37.96
CA THR A 130 -18.48 -17.86 -37.61
C THR A 130 -18.56 -19.01 -38.62
N GLY A 131 -19.74 -19.24 -39.21
CA GLY A 131 -19.95 -20.25 -40.25
C GLY A 131 -19.18 -20.01 -41.56
N THR A 132 -18.70 -18.78 -41.82
CA THR A 132 -17.93 -18.41 -43.03
C THR A 132 -16.54 -17.83 -42.69
N ALA A 133 -16.08 -18.01 -41.46
CA ALA A 133 -14.91 -17.34 -40.91
C ALA A 133 -13.54 -17.82 -41.44
N LYS A 134 -13.48 -18.98 -42.09
CA LYS A 134 -12.22 -19.60 -42.53
C LYS A 134 -11.46 -18.68 -43.47
N GLY A 135 -10.25 -18.28 -43.06
CA GLY A 135 -9.37 -17.41 -43.85
C GLY A 135 -9.74 -15.93 -43.85
N ILE A 136 -10.77 -15.51 -43.09
CA ILE A 136 -11.24 -14.11 -43.04
C ILE A 136 -11.17 -13.56 -41.62
N MET A 137 -11.65 -14.32 -40.62
CA MET A 137 -11.70 -13.86 -39.24
C MET A 137 -10.30 -13.74 -38.63
N ILE A 138 -10.05 -12.60 -37.97
CA ILE A 138 -8.92 -12.41 -37.05
C ILE A 138 -9.50 -12.15 -35.68
N ASN A 139 -9.38 -13.13 -34.78
CA ASN A 139 -9.93 -13.05 -33.44
C ASN A 139 -8.95 -12.34 -32.48
N CYS A 140 -9.33 -11.16 -31.97
CA CYS A 140 -8.49 -10.37 -31.06
C CYS A 140 -8.11 -11.13 -29.78
N ALA A 141 -8.97 -12.00 -29.24
CA ALA A 141 -8.65 -12.76 -28.05
C ALA A 141 -7.47 -13.72 -28.31
N LYS A 142 -7.40 -14.33 -29.50
CA LYS A 142 -6.26 -15.16 -29.89
C LYS A 142 -4.99 -14.33 -30.07
N LEU A 143 -5.09 -13.13 -30.64
CA LEU A 143 -3.95 -12.21 -30.73
C LEU A 143 -3.45 -11.79 -29.34
N ALA A 144 -4.36 -11.54 -28.40
CA ALA A 144 -4.01 -11.18 -27.02
C ALA A 144 -3.27 -12.31 -26.32
N MET A 145 -3.77 -13.55 -26.42
CA MET A 145 -3.08 -14.73 -25.88
C MET A 145 -1.70 -14.94 -26.51
N GLN A 146 -1.55 -14.67 -27.81
CA GLN A 146 -0.25 -14.75 -28.49
C GLN A 146 0.70 -13.66 -28.00
N PHE A 147 0.22 -12.42 -27.88
CA PHE A 147 1.01 -11.31 -27.34
C PHE A 147 1.49 -11.60 -25.90
N ASP A 148 0.58 -12.08 -25.04
CA ASP A 148 0.90 -12.50 -23.68
C ASP A 148 1.95 -13.62 -23.65
N ALA A 149 1.82 -14.64 -24.51
CA ALA A 149 2.78 -15.74 -24.60
C ALA A 149 4.19 -15.33 -25.09
N PHE A 150 4.35 -14.18 -25.77
CA PHE A 150 5.67 -13.63 -26.09
C PHE A 150 6.30 -12.86 -24.93
N SER A 151 5.50 -12.51 -23.93
CA SER A 151 6.01 -11.91 -22.70
C SER A 151 6.66 -13.00 -21.86
N ILE A 152 7.83 -12.72 -21.28
CA ILE A 152 8.41 -13.62 -20.29
C ILE A 152 7.41 -13.70 -19.15
N ALA A 153 6.97 -14.91 -18.78
CA ALA A 153 6.20 -15.12 -17.57
C ALA A 153 7.07 -14.71 -16.37
N ALA A 154 6.95 -13.44 -15.97
CA ALA A 154 7.49 -12.95 -14.72
C ALA A 154 6.36 -13.03 -13.70
N LEU A 155 6.21 -14.22 -13.11
CA LEU A 155 5.50 -14.46 -11.85
C LEU A 155 6.35 -15.42 -11.02
#